data_AF-A0A853IN76-F1
#
_entry.id   AF-A0A853IN76-F1
#
_cell.length_a   1.000
_cell.length_b   1.000
_cell.length_c   1.000
_cell.angle_alpha   90.00
_cell.angle_beta   90.00
_cell.angle_gamma   90.00
#
_symmetry.space_group_name_H-M   'P 1'
#
loop_
_entity.id
_entity.type
_entity.pdbx_description
1 polymer ?
#
loop_
_entity_poly.entity_id
_entity_poly.type
_entity_poly.pdbx_seq_one_letter_code
_entity_poly.pdbx_strand_id
1 'polypeptide(L)' 'MAMQQSFNRALSALEDAKAIDTKKMREHYSGFGSKYYDLVTEQMKLTEQQLEPIIDAIIQSSQGNR' A
#
# COMPACT_ATOMS: atom_id res chain seq x y z
N MET A 1 -4.40 9.17 -2.43
CA MET A 1 -5.59 8.71 -3.20
C MET A 1 -5.26 7.59 -4.20
N ALA A 2 -4.21 7.68 -5.02
CA ALA A 2 -3.89 6.61 -5.99
C ALA A 2 -3.52 5.26 -5.34
N MET A 3 -2.68 5.27 -4.31
CA MET A 3 -2.19 4.05 -3.66
C MET A 3 -3.30 3.22 -2.98
N GLN A 4 -4.24 3.90 -2.30
CA GLN A 4 -5.42 3.28 -1.69
C GLN A 4 -6.31 2.60 -2.74
N GLN A 5 -6.51 3.25 -3.90
CA GLN A 5 -7.28 2.66 -5.00
C GLN A 5 -6.57 1.44 -5.59
N SER A 6 -5.25 1.50 -5.77
CA SER A 6 -4.45 0.36 -6.25
C SER A 6 -4.52 -0.84 -5.29
N PHE A 7 -4.42 -0.59 -3.98
CA PHE A 7 -4.55 -1.63 -2.96
C PHE A 7 -5.93 -2.29 -3.00
N ASN A 8 -7.00 -1.49 -2.97
CA ASN A 8 -8.37 -2.02 -3.01
C ASN A 8 -8.62 -2.85 -4.28
N ARG A 9 -8.09 -2.40 -5.42
CA ARG A 9 -8.23 -3.13 -6.69
C ARG A 9 -7.48 -4.46 -6.69
N ALA A 10 -6.27 -4.51 -6.13
CA ALA A 10 -5.52 -5.75 -5.98
C ALA A 10 -6.23 -6.73 -5.03
N LEU A 11 -6.76 -6.22 -3.93
CA LEU A 11 -7.49 -7.02 -2.96
C LEU A 11 -8.76 -7.64 -3.56
N SER A 12 -9.53 -6.85 -4.32
CA SER A 12 -10.70 -7.36 -5.06
C SER A 12 -10.31 -8.44 -6.08
N ALA A 13 -9.22 -8.25 -6.84
CA ALA A 13 -8.78 -9.25 -7.81
C ALA A 13 -8.41 -10.60 -7.16
N LEU A 14 -7.79 -10.58 -5.98
CA LEU A 14 -7.45 -11.79 -5.23
C LEU A 14 -8.70 -12.49 -4.66
N GLU A 15 -9.68 -11.72 -4.20
CA GLU A 15 -10.96 -12.24 -3.74
C GLU A 15 -11.78 -12.85 -4.89
N ASP A 16 -11.85 -12.18 -6.04
CA ASP A 16 -12.52 -12.66 -7.24
C ASP A 16 -11.88 -13.96 -7.77
N ALA A 17 -10.55 -14.06 -7.68
CA ALA A 17 -9.79 -15.27 -7.98
C ALA A 17 -9.96 -16.38 -6.92
N LYS A 18 -10.70 -16.13 -5.84
CA LYS A 18 -10.89 -17.03 -4.68
C LYS A 18 -9.58 -17.41 -3.98
N ALA A 19 -8.55 -16.58 -4.12
CA ALA A 19 -7.26 -16.80 -3.46
C ALA A 19 -7.30 -16.40 -1.97
N ILE A 20 -8.19 -15.46 -1.61
CA ILE A 20 -8.39 -14.98 -0.24
C ILE A 20 -9.89 -14.80 0.08
N ASP A 21 -10.25 -14.86 1.36
CA ASP A 21 -11.58 -14.50 1.87
C ASP A 21 -11.48 -13.20 2.68
N THR A 22 -12.20 -12.16 2.27
CA THR A 22 -12.15 -10.83 2.91
C THR A 22 -13.32 -10.55 3.86
N LYS A 23 -14.25 -11.50 4.08
CA LYS A 23 -15.50 -11.25 4.82
C LYS A 23 -15.28 -10.63 6.19
N LYS A 24 -14.38 -11.23 7.00
CA LYS A 24 -14.02 -10.73 8.34
C LYS A 24 -13.31 -9.38 8.30
N MET A 25 -12.54 -9.13 7.24
CA MET A 25 -11.83 -7.87 7.09
C MET A 25 -12.82 -6.73 6.82
N ARG A 26 -13.80 -6.95 5.93
CA ARG A 26 -14.81 -5.94 5.54
C ARG A 26 -15.63 -5.42 6.72
N GLU A 27 -15.84 -6.23 7.76
CA GLU A 27 -16.52 -5.82 9.00
C GLU A 27 -15.82 -4.66 9.73
N HIS A 28 -14.51 -4.50 9.53
CA HIS A 28 -13.70 -3.46 10.17
C HIS A 28 -12.84 -2.65 9.17
N TYR A 29 -13.13 -2.75 7.87
CA TYR A 29 -12.45 -2.05 6.79
C TYR A 29 -13.45 -1.14 6.06
N SER A 30 -13.77 0.00 6.68
CA SER A 30 -14.79 0.95 6.21
C SER A 30 -14.22 2.32 5.79
N GLY A 31 -12.90 2.51 5.89
CA GLY A 31 -12.21 3.74 5.51
C GLY A 31 -11.29 4.26 6.60
N PHE A 32 -10.88 5.52 6.47
CA PHE A 32 -9.97 6.17 7.41
C PHE A 32 -10.44 6.05 8.86
N GLY A 33 -9.56 5.63 9.77
CA GLY A 33 -9.88 5.42 11.19
C GLY A 33 -10.47 4.05 11.51
N SER A 34 -10.67 3.17 10.51
CA SER A 34 -11.11 1.80 10.75
C SER A 34 -9.92 0.89 11.02
N LYS A 35 -10.08 -0.08 11.94
CA LYS A 35 -9.00 -0.93 12.47
C LYS A 35 -8.05 -1.46 11.39
N TYR A 36 -8.60 -2.08 10.35
CA TYR A 36 -7.77 -2.70 9.31
C TYR A 36 -7.32 -1.70 8.24
N TYR A 37 -8.02 -0.58 8.07
CA TYR A 37 -7.55 0.51 7.21
C TYR A 37 -6.30 1.18 7.78
N ASP A 38 -6.32 1.47 9.09
CA ASP A 38 -5.21 2.11 9.77
C ASP A 38 -3.98 1.20 9.80
N LEU A 39 -4.18 -0.10 10.06
CA LEU A 39 -3.13 -1.12 9.98
C LEU A 39 -2.45 -1.14 8.60
N VAL A 40 -3.23 -1.19 7.52
CA VAL A 40 -2.68 -1.20 6.16
C VAL A 40 -1.95 0.11 5.87
N THR A 41 -2.52 1.24 6.26
CA THR A 41 -1.92 2.57 6.07
C THR A 41 -0.58 2.68 6.80
N GLU A 42 -0.47 2.15 8.01
CA GLU A 42 0.79 2.11 8.77
C GLU A 42 1.86 1.28 8.06
N GLN A 43 1.52 0.08 7.60
CA GLN A 43 2.46 -0.79 6.88
C GLN A 43 2.94 -0.17 5.54
N MET A 44 2.04 0.54 4.85
CA MET A 44 2.40 1.27 3.63
C MET A 44 3.43 2.37 3.93
N LYS A 45 3.22 3.17 4.98
CA LYS A 45 4.18 4.21 5.39
C LYS A 45 5.52 3.64 5.80
N LEU A 46 5.54 2.51 6.51
CA LEU A 46 6.79 1.82 6.86
C LEU A 46 7.57 1.40 5.61
N THR A 47 6.86 0.94 4.58
CA THR A 47 7.47 0.57 3.29
C THR A 47 8.01 1.80 2.55
N GLU A 48 7.26 2.91 2.53
CA GLU A 48 7.73 4.17 1.94
C GLU A 48 9.02 4.66 2.60
N GLN A 49 9.09 4.65 3.93
CA GLN A 49 10.28 5.05 4.69
C GLN A 49 11.52 4.19 4.37
N GLN A 50 11.33 2.91 4.08
CA GLN A 50 12.43 2.02 3.67
C GLN A 50 12.89 2.29 2.24
N LEU A 51 11.98 2.72 1.37
CA LEU A 51 12.27 2.99 -0.04
C LEU A 51 12.84 4.38 -0.29
N GLU A 52 12.51 5.36 0.55
CA GLU A 52 12.99 6.75 0.47
C GLU A 52 14.52 6.87 0.26
N PRO A 53 15.39 6.23 1.07
CA PRO A 53 16.84 6.31 0.86
C PRO A 53 17.31 5.68 -0.46
N ILE A 54 16.59 4.67 -0.98
CA ILE A 54 16.91 4.03 -2.26
C ILE A 54 16.53 4.95 -3.41
N ILE A 55 15.36 5.58 -3.33
CA ILE A 55 14.90 6.55 -4.32
C ILE A 55 15.85 7.75 -4.36
N ASP A 56 16.26 8.26 -3.20
CA ASP A 56 17.24 9.35 -3.11
C ASP A 56 18.58 8.99 -3.74
N ALA A 57 19.08 7.77 -3.50
CA ALA A 57 20.31 7.28 -4.13
C ALA A 57 20.18 7.20 -5.66
N ILE A 58 19.03 6.74 -6.18
CA ILE A 58 18.75 6.68 -7.62
C ILE A 58 18.68 8.10 -8.20
N ILE A 59 18.00 9.04 -7.53
CA ILE A 59 17.89 10.42 -8.00
C ILE A 59 19.26 11.10 -8.02
N GLN A 60 20.06 10.96 -6.96
CA GLN A 60 21.41 11.53 -6.86
C GLN A 60 22.36 10.96 -7.92
N SER A 61 22.36 9.64 -8.13
CA SER A 61 23.16 9.00 -9.19
C SER A 61 22.75 9.42 -10.60
N SER A 62 21.47 9.75 -10.79
CA SER A 62 20.95 10.28 -12.07
C SER A 62 21.39 11.73 -12.35
N GLN A 63 21.68 12.52 -11.31
CA GLN A 63 22.09 13.93 -11.45
C GLN A 63 23.60 14.12 -11.63
N GLY A 64 24.42 13.16 -11.21
CA GLY A 64 25.88 13.20 -11.37
C GLY A 64 26.42 12.82 -12.77
N ASN A 65 25.53 12.52 -13.72
CA ASN A 65 25.87 12.06 -15.07
C ASN A 65 25.60 13.13 -16.15
N ARG A 66 25.67 14.41 -15.78
CA ARG A 66 25.53 15.57 -16.68
C ARG A 66 26.77 16.44 -16.65
#